data_AF-A0A3C1L8L7-F1
#
_entry.id   AF-A0A3C1L8L7-F1
#
_cell.length_a   1.000
_cell.length_b   1.000
_cell.length_c   1.000
_cell.angle_alpha   90.00
_cell.angle_beta   90.00
_cell.angle_gamma   90.00
#
_symmetry.space_group_name_H-M   'P 1'
#
loop_
_entity.id
_entity.type
_entity.pdbx_description
1 polymer ?
#
loop_
_entity_poly.entity_id
_entity_poly.type
_entity_poly.pdbx_seq_one_letter_code
_entity_poly.pdbx_strand_id
1 'polypeptide(L)'
;LTVVNTSDVPVSITSHSHSFEVNQRLAVDRAAAHGMRLAIPAGAAQRFEPGEATDAPLVPVGGARVAIGFAGLVDGPLDAPGAKAAALARAVAQGYLGAEA
;
A
#
# COMPACT_ATOMS: atom_id res chain seq x y z
N LEU A 1 7.01 8.10 1.51
CA LEU A 1 6.79 7.45 2.81
C LEU A 1 7.98 6.53 3.07
N THR A 2 8.35 6.33 4.32
CA THR A 2 9.36 5.31 4.67
C THR A 2 8.65 3.97 4.91
N VAL A 3 9.23 2.91 4.38
CA VAL A 3 8.72 1.53 4.49
C VAL A 3 9.78 0.68 5.17
N VAL A 4 9.39 -0.14 6.13
CA VAL A 4 10.27 -1.14 6.76
C VAL A 4 9.71 -2.53 6.48
N ASN A 5 10.52 -3.41 5.90
CA ASN A 5 10.14 -4.81 5.72
C ASN A 5 10.43 -5.61 6.99
N THR A 6 9.39 -6.08 7.69
CA THR A 6 9.52 -6.84 8.93
C THR A 6 9.52 -8.36 8.73
N SER A 7 9.56 -8.83 7.48
CA SER A 7 9.67 -10.25 7.17
C SER A 7 11.13 -10.67 6.95
N ASP A 8 11.40 -11.97 7.11
CA ASP A 8 12.75 -12.53 6.92
C ASP A 8 13.15 -12.66 5.45
N VAL A 9 12.25 -12.33 4.52
CA VAL A 9 12.45 -12.43 3.08
C VAL A 9 12.27 -11.07 2.40
N PRO A 10 12.99 -10.83 1.29
CA PRO A 10 12.80 -9.61 0.52
C PRO A 10 11.40 -9.54 -0.10
N VAL A 11 10.86 -8.33 -0.18
CA VAL A 11 9.58 -8.05 -0.83
C VAL A 11 9.79 -7.02 -1.93
N SER A 12 9.21 -7.24 -3.11
CA SER A 12 9.24 -6.29 -4.22
C SER A 12 7.83 -5.79 -4.53
N ILE A 13 7.69 -4.47 -4.73
CA ILE A 13 6.44 -3.82 -5.10
C ILE A 13 6.59 -3.20 -6.48
N THR A 14 5.64 -3.44 -7.37
CA THR A 14 5.65 -2.88 -8.73
C THR A 14 5.05 -1.46 -8.77
N SER A 15 5.43 -0.70 -9.80
CA SER A 15 5.04 0.71 -10.02
C SER A 15 3.54 1.03 -9.94
N HIS A 16 2.66 0.06 -10.25
CA HIS A 16 1.20 0.26 -10.32
C HIS A 16 0.42 -0.57 -9.30
N SER A 17 1.11 -1.22 -8.36
CA SER A 17 0.44 -1.82 -7.20
C SER A 17 -0.16 -0.74 -6.30
N HIS A 18 -1.36 -0.96 -5.79
CA HIS A 18 -1.96 -0.07 -4.80
C HIS A 18 -1.14 -0.15 -3.50
N SER A 19 -0.42 0.92 -3.17
CA SER A 19 0.57 0.93 -2.08
C SER A 19 -0.02 0.66 -0.70
N PHE A 20 -1.31 0.93 -0.51
CA PHE A 20 -2.05 0.55 0.70
C PHE A 20 -2.19 -0.96 0.90
N GLU A 21 -2.29 -1.73 -0.19
CA GLU A 21 -2.61 -3.17 -0.17
C GLU A 21 -1.40 -4.07 -0.40
N VAL A 22 -0.18 -3.50 -0.30
CA VAL A 22 1.06 -4.27 -0.38
C VAL A 22 1.20 -5.17 0.85
N ASN A 23 2.08 -6.16 0.78
CA ASN A 23 2.32 -7.18 1.81
C ASN A 23 2.16 -6.63 3.25
N GLN A 24 1.34 -7.32 4.05
CA GLN A 24 1.03 -6.98 5.44
C GLN A 24 2.27 -6.81 6.35
N ARG A 25 3.40 -7.44 6.00
CA ARG A 25 4.69 -7.35 6.74
C ARG A 25 5.53 -6.14 6.36
N LEU A 26 5.07 -5.30 5.44
CA LEU A 26 5.67 -3.98 5.22
C LEU A 26 5.03 -2.98 6.18
N ALA A 27 5.79 -2.50 7.14
CA ALA A 27 5.37 -1.40 8.01
C ALA A 27 5.48 -0.09 7.23
N VAL A 28 4.35 0.53 6.97
CA VAL A 28 4.20 1.81 6.25
C VAL A 28 2.97 2.51 6.79
N ASP A 29 2.93 3.84 6.75
CA ASP A 29 1.69 4.59 7.01
C ASP A 29 0.64 4.23 5.93
N ARG A 30 -0.27 3.32 6.29
CA ARG A 30 -1.31 2.82 5.38
C ARG A 30 -2.33 3.91 5.09
N ALA A 31 -2.63 4.78 6.05
CA ALA A 31 -3.56 5.87 5.85
C ALA A 31 -3.03 6.85 4.79
N ALA A 32 -1.72 7.13 4.77
CA ALA A 32 -1.09 7.94 3.73
C ALA A 32 -0.92 7.19 2.39
N ALA A 33 -0.82 5.85 2.41
CA ALA A 33 -0.70 5.03 1.21
C ALA A 33 -2.03 4.75 0.49
N HIS A 34 -3.18 5.07 1.10
CA HIS A 34 -4.51 4.87 0.51
C HIS A 34 -4.71 5.68 -0.77
N GLY A 35 -5.01 4.99 -1.87
CA GLY A 35 -5.21 5.57 -3.19
C GLY A 35 -3.93 6.05 -3.88
N MET A 36 -2.79 5.52 -3.45
CA MET A 36 -1.45 5.85 -3.95
C MET A 36 -0.78 4.64 -4.61
N ARG A 37 0.18 4.91 -5.49
CA ARG A 37 1.11 3.93 -6.08
C ARG A 37 2.54 4.46 -6.04
N LEU A 38 3.53 3.60 -6.26
CA LEU A 38 4.93 4.01 -6.30
C LEU A 38 5.19 5.01 -7.45
N ALA A 39 5.92 6.07 -7.12
CA ALA A 39 6.35 7.12 -8.03
C ALA A 39 7.64 6.73 -8.76
N ILE A 40 7.65 5.56 -9.39
CA ILE A 40 8.78 5.00 -10.13
C ILE A 40 8.38 4.75 -11.59
N PRO A 41 9.33 4.53 -12.52
CA PRO A 41 9.03 4.25 -13.92
C PRO A 41 8.02 3.11 -14.09
N ALA A 42 7.13 3.24 -15.08
CA ALA A 42 6.14 2.21 -15.37
C ALA A 42 6.82 0.87 -15.70
N GLY A 43 6.30 -0.23 -15.15
CA GLY A 43 6.87 -1.57 -15.28
C GLY A 43 8.04 -1.86 -14.34
N ALA A 44 8.61 -0.86 -13.67
CA ALA A 44 9.65 -1.08 -12.66
C ALA A 44 9.06 -1.60 -11.34
N ALA A 45 9.95 -2.15 -10.50
CA ALA A 45 9.66 -2.53 -9.13
C ALA A 45 10.73 -2.00 -8.18
N GLN A 46 10.32 -1.68 -6.96
CA GLN A 46 11.23 -1.36 -5.87
C GLN A 46 11.27 -2.54 -4.91
N ARG A 47 12.48 -2.89 -4.47
CA ARG A 47 12.74 -4.01 -3.56
C ARG A 47 13.03 -3.49 -2.16
N PHE A 48 12.49 -4.17 -1.16
CA PHE A 48 12.61 -3.84 0.25
C PHE A 48 13.28 -5.03 0.95
N GLU A 49 14.51 -4.83 1.42
CA GLU A 49 15.28 -5.86 2.13
C GLU A 49 14.78 -6.01 3.59
N PRO A 50 14.90 -7.21 4.18
CA PRO A 50 14.54 -7.44 5.59
C PRO A 50 15.18 -6.46 6.57
N GLY A 51 14.37 -5.82 7.41
CA GLY A 51 14.79 -4.91 8.48
C GLY A 51 15.25 -3.53 8.03
N GLU A 52 15.37 -3.27 6.72
CA GLU A 52 15.82 -1.98 6.20
C GLU A 52 14.66 -0.98 6.09
N ALA A 53 14.90 0.26 6.52
CA ALA A 53 14.02 1.39 6.27
C ALA A 53 14.36 1.99 4.90
N THR A 54 13.42 1.94 3.97
CA THR A 54 13.61 2.41 2.59
C THR A 54 12.55 3.44 2.23
N ASP A 55 12.97 4.51 1.57
CA ASP A 55 12.04 5.52 1.06
C ASP A 55 11.28 5.00 -0.16
N ALA A 56 9.95 5.08 -0.08
CA ALA A 56 9.01 4.76 -1.13
C ALA A 56 8.27 6.06 -1.53
N PRO A 57 8.68 6.72 -2.63
CA PRO A 57 7.97 7.88 -3.14
C PRO A 57 6.64 7.44 -3.73
N LEU A 58 5.58 8.22 -3.49
CA LEU A 58 4.21 7.87 -3.87
C LEU A 58 3.57 8.94 -4.73
N VAL A 59 2.72 8.53 -5.66
CA VAL A 59 1.82 9.40 -6.43
C VAL A 59 0.39 8.86 -6.37
N PRO A 60 -0.63 9.72 -6.50
CA PRO A 60 -2.02 9.27 -6.56
C PRO A 60 -2.26 8.33 -7.74
N VAL A 61 -3.11 7.32 -7.54
CA VAL A 61 -3.73 6.59 -8.64
C VAL A 61 -4.58 7.58 -9.46
N GLY A 62 -4.46 7.54 -10.78
CA GLY A 62 -5.20 8.41 -11.70
C GLY A 62 -6.53 7.81 -12.19
N GLY A 63 -7.12 8.44 -13.20
CA GLY A 63 -8.36 7.96 -13.84
C GLY A 63 -9.57 7.99 -12.90
N ALA A 64 -10.44 6.98 -13.00
CA ALA A 64 -11.64 6.86 -12.16
C ALA A 64 -11.34 6.53 -10.69
N ARG A 65 -10.07 6.31 -10.33
CA ARG A 65 -9.63 5.99 -8.96
C ARG A 65 -10.41 4.85 -8.33
N VAL A 66 -10.53 3.76 -9.08
CA VAL A 66 -11.13 2.48 -8.65
C VAL A 66 -10.02 1.44 -8.50
N ALA A 67 -9.91 0.82 -7.33
CA ALA A 67 -8.96 -0.25 -7.05
C ALA A 67 -9.72 -1.57 -6.89
N ILE A 68 -9.50 -2.52 -7.80
CA ILE A 68 -10.13 -3.84 -7.81
C ILE A 68 -9.03 -4.92 -7.75
N GLY A 69 -9.24 -5.95 -6.94
CA GLY A 69 -8.28 -7.03 -6.73
C GLY A 69 -7.29 -6.69 -5.63
N PHE A 70 -5.98 -6.68 -5.94
CA PHE A 70 -4.90 -6.52 -4.96
C PHE A 70 -5.06 -7.47 -3.75
N ALA A 71 -5.33 -6.93 -2.56
CA ALA A 71 -5.62 -7.72 -1.36
C ALA A 71 -7.10 -7.68 -0.97
N GLY A 72 -7.95 -7.07 -1.78
CA GLY A 72 -9.38 -6.92 -1.56
C GLY A 72 -9.74 -6.01 -0.41
N LEU A 73 -8.83 -5.13 0.04
CA LEU A 73 -9.10 -4.24 1.17
C LEU A 73 -10.04 -3.10 0.77
N VAL A 74 -9.89 -2.59 -0.47
CA VAL A 74 -10.80 -1.59 -1.04
C VAL A 74 -11.87 -2.26 -1.90
N ASP A 75 -11.46 -2.96 -2.96
CA ASP A 75 -12.33 -3.58 -3.97
C ASP A 75 -13.45 -2.65 -4.47
N GLY A 76 -13.09 -1.42 -4.83
CA GLY A 76 -14.04 -0.41 -5.28
C GLY A 76 -13.44 0.99 -5.48
N PRO A 77 -14.32 2.01 -5.58
CA PRO A 77 -13.89 3.40 -5.70
C PRO A 77 -13.16 3.88 -4.44
N LEU A 78 -11.97 4.45 -4.62
CA LEU A 78 -11.11 4.93 -3.54
C LEU A 78 -11.70 6.14 -2.81
N ASP A 79 -12.42 7.00 -3.54
CA ASP A 79 -12.89 8.28 -3.02
C ASP A 79 -14.38 8.26 -2.61
N ALA A 80 -15.01 7.07 -2.59
CA ALA A 80 -16.38 6.95 -2.09
C ALA A 80 -16.45 7.33 -0.60
N PRO A 81 -17.56 7.94 -0.13
CA PRO A 81 -17.72 8.29 1.29
C PRO A 81 -17.47 7.08 2.20
N GLY A 82 -16.54 7.23 3.15
CA GLY A 82 -16.19 6.17 4.10
C GLY A 82 -15.27 5.06 3.56
N ALA A 83 -14.92 5.04 2.27
CA ALA A 83 -14.11 3.99 1.67
C ALA A 83 -12.76 3.81 2.38
N LYS A 84 -12.03 4.90 2.61
CA LYS A 84 -10.75 4.89 3.32
C LYS A 84 -10.87 4.32 4.74
N ALA A 85 -11.90 4.72 5.49
CA ALA A 85 -12.11 4.26 6.86
C ALA A 85 -12.46 2.76 6.89
N ALA A 86 -13.33 2.30 5.99
CA ALA A 86 -13.67 0.89 5.86
C ALA A 86 -12.46 0.03 5.46
N ALA A 87 -11.64 0.53 4.52
CA ALA A 87 -10.42 -0.13 4.08
C ALA A 87 -9.40 -0.25 5.21
N LEU A 88 -9.16 0.82 5.98
CA LEU A 88 -8.29 0.80 7.15
C LEU A 88 -8.78 -0.18 8.22
N ALA A 89 -10.08 -0.20 8.51
CA ALA A 89 -10.66 -1.15 9.47
C ALA A 89 -10.42 -2.62 9.05
N ARG A 90 -10.55 -2.92 7.75
CA ARG A 90 -10.23 -4.25 7.20
C ARG A 90 -8.73 -4.55 7.30
N ALA A 91 -7.88 -3.58 6.99
CA ALA A 91 -6.43 -3.73 7.08
C ALA A 91 -5.98 -4.05 8.52
N VAL A 92 -6.53 -3.35 9.52
CA VAL A 92 -6.32 -3.64 10.94
C VAL A 92 -6.80 -5.06 11.30
N ALA A 93 -8.03 -5.41 10.91
CA ALA A 93 -8.60 -6.74 11.19
C ALA A 93 -7.78 -7.89 10.57
N GLN A 94 -7.08 -7.62 9.47
CA GLN A 94 -6.22 -8.60 8.78
C GLN A 94 -4.74 -8.51 9.19
N GLY A 95 -4.35 -7.63 10.13
CA GLY A 95 -2.99 -7.55 10.66
C GLY A 95 -1.98 -6.83 9.75
N TYR A 96 -2.44 -5.91 8.91
CA TYR A 96 -1.54 -5.06 8.11
C TYR A 96 -0.82 -4.06 9.00
N LEU A 97 0.52 -4.11 8.99
CA LEU A 97 1.34 -3.20 9.78
C LEU A 97 1.18 -1.75 9.30
N GLY A 98 1.05 -0.84 10.27
CA GLY A 98 0.87 0.61 10.06
C GLY A 98 -0.53 1.02 9.59
N ALA A 99 -1.54 0.15 9.79
CA ALA A 99 -2.96 0.44 9.53
C ALA A 99 -3.67 1.12 10.71
N GLU A 100 -3.03 1.18 11.87
CA GLU A 100 -3.55 1.82 13.09
C GLU A 100 -3.39 3.34 12.99
N ALA A 101 -4.29 4.08 13.66
CA ALA A 101 -4.35 5.55 13.64
C ALA A 101 -3.34 6.20 14.59
#